data_AF-A0A4R3Z6R9-F1
#
_entry.id   AF-A0A4R3Z6R9-F1
#
_cell.length_a   1.000
_cell.length_b   1.000
_cell.length_c   1.000
_cell.angle_alpha   90.00
_cell.angle_beta   90.00
_cell.angle_gamma   90.00
#
_symmetry.space_group_name_H-M   'P 1'
#
loop_
_entity.id
_entity.type
_entity.pdbx_description
1 polymer ?
#
loop_
_entity_poly.entity_id
_entity_poly.type
_entity_poly.pdbx_seq_one_letter_code
_entity_poly.pdbx_strand_id
1 'polypeptide(L)'
;MKKSKGFTLVEIIVSIAIGSIVLLIAGGIILSSSNFLTTTTEMDLDKRCIDSITDYVRDEIKYSTDVRFIEQDNSMVPNYLEDSDWHYFYIKDNELYHDGARVFDKNFTNKKNLSIAMKGDGTSQSNQRLDIKYNLVNNKNEVTYTNRDTVIFLNLSTNKQILEQTFYTSDYKQLSNDGYWLFYANKDKGIIDQSDNDNTIEGDGTVADQLLSMDLGTNRWFYSSSYFYREGDRVFHNGYWWLYNNTTNSGCDEPGVSSSFWKRLTSEWTLNSKYSLGDVIIYNGKYYRNLGLLPYNPVPDNIWNKNWEEISEEEAKSTKYEIKPNEYANYDEKTIISKLDKIDLSKIVDYDPKKNSQYPVFFSDPPTDPSGFVRILDTSVTGTFYHYYYRVFNNDAKPGEKSNGKFGWQEIKLDYDENSAYVKGDSILSVANNGSVKSHFEAQCDILTDETLDVIKNYTTNIANTGYYEGQLYSNYLNPGGEYNTSYGLVWKKLY
;
A
#
# COMPACT_ATOMS: atom_id res chain seq x y z
N MET A 1 10.04 -74.72 -28.30
CA MET A 1 9.21 -73.78 -29.10
C MET A 1 8.31 -73.00 -28.15
N LYS A 2 8.49 -71.67 -28.02
CA LYS A 2 7.57 -70.80 -27.26
C LYS A 2 6.32 -70.57 -28.10
N LYS A 3 5.14 -70.95 -27.60
CA LYS A 3 3.84 -70.53 -28.17
C LYS A 3 3.58 -69.09 -27.74
N SER A 4 3.73 -68.13 -28.65
CA SER A 4 3.20 -66.78 -28.46
C SER A 4 1.66 -66.85 -28.53
N LYS A 5 0.97 -66.57 -27.43
CA LYS A 5 -0.48 -66.33 -27.45
C LYS A 5 -0.70 -65.02 -28.20
N GLY A 6 -1.09 -65.11 -29.47
CA GLY A 6 -1.56 -63.96 -30.24
C GLY A 6 -2.94 -63.53 -29.73
N PHE A 7 -3.20 -62.23 -29.70
CA PHE A 7 -4.53 -61.70 -29.41
C PHE A 7 -5.54 -62.20 -30.42
N THR A 8 -6.74 -62.54 -29.97
CA THR A 8 -7.83 -62.90 -30.89
C THR A 8 -8.37 -61.64 -31.58
N LEU A 9 -8.86 -61.78 -32.81
CA LEU A 9 -9.38 -60.66 -33.60
C LEU A 9 -10.50 -59.89 -32.86
N VAL A 10 -11.33 -60.60 -32.09
CA VAL A 10 -12.42 -60.02 -31.30
C VAL A 10 -11.89 -59.15 -30.16
N GLU A 11 -10.86 -59.61 -29.44
CA GLU A 11 -10.24 -58.82 -28.36
C GLU A 11 -9.62 -57.54 -28.90
N ILE A 12 -8.97 -57.58 -30.07
CA ILE A 12 -8.41 -56.38 -30.71
C ILE A 12 -9.54 -55.40 -31.06
N ILE A 13 -10.64 -55.86 -31.66
CA ILE A 13 -11.76 -54.99 -32.04
C ILE A 13 -12.42 -54.37 -30.80
N VAL A 14 -12.64 -55.15 -29.74
CA VAL A 14 -13.25 -54.67 -28.49
C VAL A 14 -12.35 -53.67 -27.77
N SER A 15 -11.04 -53.95 -27.68
CA SER A 15 -10.08 -53.02 -27.07
C SER A 15 -9.98 -51.71 -27.85
N ILE A 16 -10.02 -51.75 -29.19
CA ILE A 16 -10.06 -50.54 -30.02
C ILE A 16 -11.37 -49.77 -29.82
N ALA A 17 -12.51 -50.46 -29.74
CA ALA A 17 -13.81 -49.82 -29.53
C ALA A 17 -13.87 -49.10 -28.17
N ILE A 18 -13.45 -49.76 -27.09
CA ILE A 18 -13.39 -49.16 -25.75
C ILE A 18 -12.38 -48.00 -25.73
N GLY A 19 -11.20 -48.18 -26.32
CA GLY A 19 -10.20 -47.12 -26.44
C GLY A 19 -10.71 -45.89 -27.19
N SER A 20 -11.51 -46.10 -28.24
CA SER A 20 -12.11 -45.01 -29.02
C SER A 20 -13.17 -44.23 -28.24
N ILE A 21 -13.99 -44.93 -27.44
CA ILE A 21 -14.99 -44.28 -26.56
C ILE A 21 -14.28 -43.47 -25.46
N VAL A 22 -13.22 -44.01 -24.84
CA VAL A 22 -12.44 -43.30 -23.82
C VAL A 22 -11.76 -42.08 -24.41
N LEU A 23 -11.20 -42.17 -25.63
CA LEU A 23 -10.60 -41.03 -26.33
C LEU A 23 -11.64 -39.96 -26.69
N LEU A 24 -12.87 -40.35 -27.08
CA LEU A 24 -13.96 -39.40 -27.32
C LEU A 24 -14.36 -38.65 -26.05
N ILE A 25 -14.49 -39.36 -24.92
CA ILE A 25 -14.83 -38.75 -23.63
C ILE A 25 -13.69 -37.83 -23.17
N ALA A 26 -12.44 -38.29 -23.24
CA ALA A 26 -11.27 -37.48 -22.89
C ALA A 26 -11.14 -36.24 -23.77
N GLY A 27 -11.36 -36.37 -25.08
CA GLY A 27 -11.39 -35.25 -26.02
C GLY A 27 -12.50 -34.24 -25.70
N GLY A 28 -13.70 -34.71 -25.37
CA GLY A 28 -14.81 -33.85 -24.95
C GLY A 28 -14.50 -33.07 -23.66
N ILE A 29 -13.88 -33.72 -22.67
CA ILE A 29 -13.47 -33.08 -21.41
C ILE A 29 -12.38 -32.03 -21.66
N ILE A 30 -11.38 -32.32 -22.49
CA ILE A 30 -10.30 -31.37 -22.84
C ILE A 30 -10.86 -30.14 -23.58
N LEU A 31 -11.79 -30.34 -24.51
CA LEU A 31 -12.42 -29.22 -25.23
C LEU A 31 -13.28 -28.37 -24.29
N SER A 32 -14.06 -29.02 -23.40
CA SER A 32 -14.87 -28.32 -22.40
C SER A 32 -14.01 -27.56 -21.39
N SER A 33 -12.91 -28.14 -20.93
CA SER A 33 -12.00 -27.48 -19.98
C SER A 33 -11.25 -26.33 -20.64
N SER A 34 -10.81 -26.48 -21.90
CA SER A 34 -10.19 -25.40 -22.68
C SER A 34 -11.14 -24.22 -22.86
N ASN A 35 -12.40 -24.47 -23.20
CA ASN A 35 -13.41 -23.42 -23.35
C ASN A 35 -13.72 -22.74 -22.00
N PHE A 36 -13.80 -23.50 -20.91
CA PHE A 36 -13.99 -22.97 -19.57
C PHE A 36 -12.82 -22.08 -19.13
N LEU A 37 -11.57 -22.52 -19.36
CA LEU A 37 -10.37 -21.75 -19.04
C LEU A 37 -10.27 -20.48 -19.88
N THR A 38 -10.61 -20.55 -21.16
CA THR A 38 -10.64 -19.37 -22.05
C THR A 38 -11.69 -18.36 -21.57
N THR A 39 -12.90 -18.82 -21.26
CA THR A 39 -13.99 -17.96 -20.76
C THR A 39 -13.62 -17.33 -19.41
N THR A 40 -13.01 -18.10 -18.51
CA THR A 40 -12.57 -17.61 -17.20
C THR A 40 -11.46 -16.56 -17.34
N THR A 41 -10.49 -16.82 -18.22
CA THR A 41 -9.40 -15.87 -18.49
C THR A 41 -9.92 -14.57 -19.09
N GLU A 42 -10.87 -14.65 -20.03
CA GLU A 42 -11.48 -13.46 -20.63
C GLU A 42 -12.30 -12.65 -19.62
N MET A 43 -13.05 -13.31 -18.73
CA MET A 43 -13.80 -12.64 -17.65
C MET A 43 -12.88 -11.97 -16.62
N ASP A 44 -11.80 -12.64 -16.22
CA ASP A 44 -10.82 -12.09 -15.28
C ASP A 44 -10.10 -10.87 -15.86
N LEU A 45 -9.78 -10.89 -17.16
CA LEU A 45 -9.21 -9.74 -17.86
C LEU A 45 -10.23 -8.60 -17.91
N ASP A 46 -11.46 -8.85 -18.34
CA ASP A 46 -12.53 -7.84 -18.38
C ASP A 46 -12.77 -7.18 -17.03
N LYS A 47 -12.77 -7.98 -15.96
CA LYS A 47 -12.90 -7.51 -14.58
C LYS A 47 -11.75 -6.58 -14.20
N ARG A 48 -10.50 -7.02 -14.40
CA ARG A 48 -9.31 -6.19 -14.08
C ARG A 48 -9.33 -4.86 -14.81
N CYS A 49 -9.67 -4.87 -16.10
CA CYS A 49 -9.76 -3.65 -16.90
C CYS A 49 -10.80 -2.67 -16.33
N ILE A 50 -12.00 -3.16 -16.02
CA ILE A 50 -13.06 -2.30 -15.48
C ILE A 50 -12.78 -1.86 -14.05
N ASP A 51 -12.21 -2.71 -13.19
CA ASP A 51 -11.82 -2.33 -11.84
C ASP A 51 -10.77 -1.21 -11.88
N SER A 52 -9.73 -1.33 -12.73
CA SER A 52 -8.73 -0.25 -12.90
C SER A 52 -9.31 1.06 -13.46
N ILE A 53 -10.27 0.99 -14.39
CA ILE A 53 -10.97 2.20 -14.88
C ILE A 53 -11.83 2.81 -13.77
N THR A 54 -12.50 1.97 -12.99
CA THR A 54 -13.34 2.41 -11.87
C THR A 54 -12.51 3.11 -10.81
N ASP A 55 -11.40 2.50 -10.39
CA ASP A 55 -10.48 3.06 -9.39
C ASP A 55 -9.88 4.38 -9.89
N TYR A 56 -9.42 4.45 -11.15
CA TYR A 56 -8.88 5.68 -11.72
C TYR A 56 -9.89 6.84 -11.74
N VAL A 57 -11.10 6.60 -12.26
CA VAL A 57 -12.14 7.64 -12.29
C VAL A 57 -12.53 8.05 -10.88
N ARG A 58 -12.65 7.09 -9.94
CA ARG A 58 -13.00 7.36 -8.56
C ARG A 58 -11.92 8.18 -7.85
N ASP A 59 -10.65 7.79 -7.94
CA ASP A 59 -9.53 8.44 -7.26
C ASP A 59 -9.34 9.88 -7.75
N GLU A 60 -9.66 10.14 -9.02
CA GLU A 60 -9.59 11.49 -9.57
C GLU A 60 -10.69 12.42 -9.05
N ILE A 61 -11.91 11.90 -8.86
CA ILE A 61 -13.07 12.74 -8.51
C ILE A 61 -13.42 12.74 -7.02
N LYS A 62 -12.99 11.73 -6.25
CA LYS A 62 -13.43 11.51 -4.85
C LYS A 62 -13.26 12.73 -3.94
N TYR A 63 -12.21 13.51 -4.16
CA TYR A 63 -11.88 14.71 -3.37
C TYR A 63 -12.13 16.02 -4.12
N SER A 64 -12.87 15.98 -5.22
CA SER A 64 -13.14 17.18 -6.00
C SER A 64 -14.00 18.19 -5.24
N THR A 65 -13.57 19.44 -5.32
CA THR A 65 -14.22 20.59 -4.68
C THR A 65 -15.50 21.01 -5.41
N ASP A 66 -15.58 20.76 -6.72
CA ASP A 66 -16.75 20.98 -7.56
C ASP A 66 -16.80 19.84 -8.59
N VAL A 67 -18.00 19.33 -8.90
CA VAL A 67 -18.22 18.24 -9.87
C VAL A 67 -19.49 18.56 -10.65
N ARG A 68 -19.41 18.49 -11.98
CA ARG A 68 -20.50 18.85 -12.89
C ARG A 68 -20.63 17.80 -13.99
N PHE A 69 -21.77 17.11 -14.01
CA PHE A 69 -22.11 16.15 -15.06
C PHE A 69 -23.15 16.75 -16.00
N ILE A 70 -22.69 17.33 -17.12
CA ILE A 70 -23.50 18.19 -18.01
C ILE A 70 -23.10 18.02 -19.47
N GLU A 71 -23.99 18.43 -20.38
CA GLU A 71 -23.68 18.48 -21.82
C GLU A 71 -22.63 19.56 -22.11
N GLN A 72 -21.69 19.25 -23.01
CA GLN A 72 -20.53 20.09 -23.29
C GLN A 72 -20.89 21.49 -23.84
N ASP A 73 -22.05 21.64 -24.47
CA ASP A 73 -22.54 22.90 -25.04
C ASP A 73 -23.41 23.73 -24.06
N ASN A 74 -23.56 23.26 -22.82
CA ASN A 74 -24.36 23.93 -21.81
C ASN A 74 -23.68 25.22 -21.30
N SER A 75 -24.46 26.29 -21.10
CA SER A 75 -24.00 27.57 -20.55
C SER A 75 -23.37 27.51 -19.15
N MET A 76 -23.54 26.39 -18.43
CA MET A 76 -23.02 26.16 -17.07
C MET A 76 -21.71 25.36 -17.05
N VAL A 77 -21.18 24.99 -18.22
CA VAL A 77 -19.87 24.37 -18.36
C VAL A 77 -18.80 25.26 -17.72
N PRO A 78 -17.95 24.72 -16.84
CA PRO A 78 -16.90 25.49 -16.20
C PRO A 78 -15.88 26.00 -17.25
N ASN A 79 -15.11 27.03 -16.91
CA ASN A 79 -14.11 27.57 -17.84
C ASN A 79 -12.84 26.71 -17.88
N TYR A 80 -12.99 25.42 -18.19
CA TYR A 80 -11.93 24.40 -18.15
C TYR A 80 -10.80 24.62 -19.18
N LEU A 81 -10.98 25.56 -20.10
CA LEU A 81 -9.95 25.93 -21.09
C LEU A 81 -8.98 26.98 -20.55
N GLU A 82 -9.40 27.80 -19.58
CA GLU A 82 -8.60 28.89 -19.02
C GLU A 82 -8.24 28.68 -17.55
N ASP A 83 -9.03 27.89 -16.82
CA ASP A 83 -8.84 27.57 -15.41
C ASP A 83 -8.22 26.17 -15.27
N SER A 84 -6.95 26.13 -14.83
CA SER A 84 -6.15 24.90 -14.69
C SER A 84 -6.66 23.96 -13.61
N ASP A 85 -7.54 24.42 -12.73
CA ASP A 85 -8.06 23.60 -11.64
C ASP A 85 -9.15 22.63 -12.11
N TRP A 86 -9.69 22.85 -13.31
CA TRP A 86 -10.77 22.06 -13.90
C TRP A 86 -10.24 20.98 -14.81
N HIS A 87 -10.67 19.76 -14.50
CA HIS A 87 -10.39 18.55 -15.24
C HIS A 87 -11.68 17.94 -15.77
N TYR A 88 -11.58 17.08 -16.78
CA TYR A 88 -12.78 16.49 -17.39
C TYR A 88 -12.59 15.10 -17.97
N PHE A 89 -13.65 14.30 -17.86
CA PHE A 89 -13.78 12.99 -18.47
C PHE A 89 -14.86 12.94 -19.55
N TYR A 90 -14.56 12.24 -20.63
CA TYR A 90 -15.51 11.87 -21.67
C TYR A 90 -15.09 10.58 -22.37
N ILE A 91 -16.03 9.97 -23.10
CA ILE A 91 -15.74 8.80 -23.95
C ILE A 91 -15.69 9.25 -25.40
N LYS A 92 -14.61 8.89 -26.10
CA LYS A 92 -14.46 9.08 -27.54
C LYS A 92 -13.95 7.80 -28.15
N ASP A 93 -14.56 7.38 -29.25
CA ASP A 93 -14.23 6.13 -29.95
C ASP A 93 -14.20 4.89 -29.03
N ASN A 94 -15.09 4.87 -28.02
CA ASN A 94 -15.19 3.85 -26.98
C ASN A 94 -13.97 3.73 -26.04
N GLU A 95 -13.18 4.80 -25.93
CA GLU A 95 -12.02 4.92 -25.03
C GLU A 95 -12.24 6.07 -24.04
N LEU A 96 -11.64 5.97 -22.84
CA LEU A 96 -11.70 7.01 -21.81
C LEU A 96 -10.65 8.09 -22.08
N TYR A 97 -11.11 9.34 -22.09
CA TYR A 97 -10.27 10.52 -22.20
C TYR A 97 -10.34 11.34 -20.91
N HIS A 98 -9.19 11.87 -20.52
CA HIS A 98 -8.98 12.78 -19.40
C HIS A 98 -8.20 13.99 -19.91
N ASP A 99 -8.74 15.19 -19.74
CA ASP A 99 -8.12 16.45 -20.20
C ASP A 99 -7.69 16.44 -21.67
N GLY A 100 -8.47 15.76 -22.51
CA GLY A 100 -8.20 15.62 -23.94
C GLY A 100 -7.13 14.56 -24.29
N ALA A 101 -6.48 13.95 -23.31
CA ALA A 101 -5.57 12.83 -23.48
C ALA A 101 -6.26 11.48 -23.23
N ARG A 102 -5.86 10.45 -23.97
CA ARG A 102 -6.36 9.10 -23.75
C ARG A 102 -5.73 8.51 -22.49
N VAL A 103 -6.54 8.00 -21.57
CA VAL A 103 -6.09 7.50 -20.25
C VAL A 103 -5.36 6.17 -20.38
N PHE A 104 -5.90 5.24 -21.16
CA PHE A 104 -5.38 3.88 -21.30
C PHE A 104 -5.04 3.56 -22.76
N ASP A 105 -4.14 2.61 -22.99
CA ASP A 105 -3.85 2.15 -24.35
C ASP A 105 -5.06 1.50 -25.01
N LYS A 106 -5.13 1.58 -26.35
CA LYS A 106 -6.22 1.03 -27.18
C LYS A 106 -6.49 -0.46 -26.95
N ASN A 107 -5.49 -1.22 -26.51
CA ASN A 107 -5.61 -2.65 -26.24
C ASN A 107 -5.96 -2.95 -24.78
N PHE A 108 -6.02 -1.96 -23.90
CA PHE A 108 -6.26 -2.13 -22.48
C PHE A 108 -7.58 -2.83 -22.20
N THR A 109 -8.66 -2.46 -22.91
CA THR A 109 -9.98 -3.10 -22.81
C THR A 109 -10.09 -4.42 -23.58
N ASN A 110 -8.96 -5.05 -23.91
CA ASN A 110 -8.90 -6.30 -24.67
C ASN A 110 -9.72 -6.23 -25.99
N LYS A 111 -9.62 -5.09 -26.70
CA LYS A 111 -10.35 -4.79 -27.96
C LYS A 111 -11.88 -4.78 -27.81
N LYS A 112 -12.40 -4.58 -26.59
CA LYS A 112 -13.82 -4.37 -26.31
C LYS A 112 -14.10 -2.88 -26.13
N ASN A 113 -15.33 -2.47 -26.39
CA ASN A 113 -15.76 -1.09 -26.32
C ASN A 113 -16.12 -0.72 -24.88
N LEU A 114 -15.56 0.37 -24.35
CA LEU A 114 -15.93 0.91 -23.05
C LEU A 114 -17.15 1.81 -23.16
N SER A 115 -18.11 1.61 -22.28
CA SER A 115 -19.26 2.49 -22.09
C SER A 115 -19.36 2.86 -20.61
N ILE A 116 -19.33 4.16 -20.33
CA ILE A 116 -19.56 4.70 -18.99
C ILE A 116 -20.84 5.51 -19.00
N ALA A 117 -21.76 5.18 -18.10
CA ALA A 117 -22.99 5.91 -17.92
C ALA A 117 -23.10 6.39 -16.47
N MET A 118 -23.56 7.61 -16.30
CA MET A 118 -23.61 8.29 -15.03
C MET A 118 -25.03 8.79 -14.77
N LYS A 119 -25.42 8.70 -13.51
CA LYS A 119 -26.64 9.24 -12.94
C LYS A 119 -26.23 9.80 -11.60
N GLY A 120 -26.97 10.74 -11.08
CA GLY A 120 -26.91 11.01 -9.65
C GLY A 120 -28.27 11.29 -9.07
N ASP A 121 -28.24 11.61 -7.79
CA ASP A 121 -29.42 11.58 -6.95
C ASP A 121 -30.13 12.94 -6.99
N GLY A 122 -31.03 13.11 -7.98
CA GLY A 122 -31.81 14.33 -8.22
C GLY A 122 -32.90 14.60 -7.18
N THR A 123 -32.72 14.23 -5.92
CA THR A 123 -33.62 14.66 -4.83
C THR A 123 -33.04 15.89 -4.16
N SER A 124 -33.89 16.90 -3.91
CA SER A 124 -33.54 18.23 -3.40
C SER A 124 -32.90 18.25 -1.99
N GLN A 125 -32.51 17.10 -1.43
CA GLN A 125 -31.89 16.95 -0.11
C GLN A 125 -30.54 16.19 -0.13
N SER A 126 -30.17 15.47 -1.20
CA SER A 126 -28.97 14.59 -1.26
C SER A 126 -28.16 14.71 -2.55
N ASN A 127 -28.02 15.94 -3.06
CA ASN A 127 -27.35 16.31 -4.31
C ASN A 127 -25.81 16.05 -4.35
N GLN A 128 -25.28 15.18 -3.50
CA GLN A 128 -23.86 14.89 -3.32
C GLN A 128 -23.46 13.51 -3.84
N ARG A 129 -24.36 12.76 -4.46
CA ARG A 129 -24.14 11.36 -4.88
C ARG A 129 -24.16 11.21 -6.40
N LEU A 130 -23.10 10.61 -6.94
CA LEU A 130 -22.96 10.19 -8.33
C LEU A 130 -22.87 8.67 -8.41
N ASP A 131 -23.84 8.05 -9.08
CA ASP A 131 -23.84 6.64 -9.44
C ASP A 131 -23.28 6.45 -10.87
N ILE A 132 -22.24 5.64 -10.99
CA ILE A 132 -21.53 5.38 -12.23
C ILE A 132 -21.70 3.90 -12.60
N LYS A 133 -21.98 3.63 -13.87
CA LYS A 133 -22.08 2.30 -14.44
C LYS A 133 -21.07 2.14 -15.57
N TYR A 134 -20.17 1.19 -15.41
CA TYR A 134 -19.15 0.84 -16.40
C TYR A 134 -19.56 -0.45 -17.11
N ASN A 135 -19.50 -0.48 -18.43
CA ASN A 135 -19.75 -1.69 -19.23
C ASN A 135 -18.63 -1.90 -20.25
N LEU A 136 -18.20 -3.15 -20.41
CA LEU A 136 -17.47 -3.60 -21.59
C LEU A 136 -18.44 -4.26 -22.56
N VAL A 137 -18.34 -3.86 -23.82
CA VAL A 137 -19.21 -4.33 -24.90
C VAL A 137 -18.35 -4.99 -25.97
N ASN A 138 -18.66 -6.23 -26.33
CA ASN A 138 -17.94 -6.93 -27.39
C ASN A 138 -18.31 -6.41 -28.78
N ASN A 139 -17.63 -6.91 -29.82
CA ASN A 139 -17.87 -6.55 -31.21
C ASN A 139 -19.27 -6.96 -31.75
N LYS A 140 -20.06 -7.70 -30.97
CA LYS A 140 -21.45 -8.08 -31.27
C LYS A 140 -22.47 -7.20 -30.53
N ASN A 141 -22.03 -6.13 -29.89
CA ASN A 141 -22.83 -5.25 -29.04
C ASN A 141 -23.43 -5.93 -27.80
N GLU A 142 -22.82 -7.02 -27.32
CA GLU A 142 -23.23 -7.68 -26.08
C GLU A 142 -22.36 -7.19 -24.93
N VAL A 143 -22.98 -6.89 -23.79
CA VAL A 143 -22.26 -6.52 -22.57
C VAL A 143 -21.56 -7.76 -22.01
N THR A 144 -20.23 -7.76 -21.97
CA THR A 144 -19.44 -8.89 -21.45
C THR A 144 -19.15 -8.75 -19.96
N TYR A 145 -19.04 -7.52 -19.46
CA TYR A 145 -18.80 -7.24 -18.05
C TYR A 145 -19.38 -5.88 -17.65
N THR A 146 -19.86 -5.80 -16.41
CA THR A 146 -20.43 -4.58 -15.82
C THR A 146 -19.90 -4.40 -14.40
N ASN A 147 -19.49 -3.18 -14.07
CA ASN A 147 -19.27 -2.75 -12.69
C ASN A 147 -20.11 -1.51 -12.39
N ARG A 148 -20.43 -1.30 -11.11
CA ARG A 148 -21.15 -0.13 -10.63
C ARG A 148 -20.37 0.50 -9.49
N ASP A 149 -20.32 1.81 -9.53
CA ASP A 149 -19.69 2.63 -8.51
C ASP A 149 -20.69 3.68 -8.03
N THR A 150 -20.56 4.07 -6.78
CA THR A 150 -21.27 5.19 -6.17
C THR A 150 -20.24 6.05 -5.44
N VAL A 151 -20.10 7.30 -5.88
CA VAL A 151 -19.24 8.30 -5.25
C VAL A 151 -20.12 9.30 -4.51
N ILE A 152 -19.80 9.55 -3.24
CA ILE A 152 -20.46 10.55 -2.41
C ILE A 152 -19.45 11.66 -2.13
N PHE A 153 -19.75 12.86 -2.61
CA PHE A 153 -18.91 14.04 -2.48
C PHE A 153 -19.31 14.83 -1.23
N LEU A 154 -18.59 14.58 -0.13
CA LEU A 154 -18.85 15.26 1.15
C LEU A 154 -18.41 16.74 1.13
N ASN A 155 -17.47 17.09 0.25
CA ASN A 155 -16.85 18.42 0.15
C ASN A 155 -17.35 19.24 -1.06
N LEU A 156 -18.52 18.88 -1.59
CA LEU A 156 -19.02 19.44 -2.85
C LEU A 156 -19.50 20.89 -2.65
N SER A 157 -18.71 21.85 -3.11
CA SER A 157 -18.92 23.30 -2.98
C SER A 157 -19.50 23.94 -4.25
N THR A 158 -20.38 23.22 -4.95
CA THR A 158 -20.94 23.65 -6.24
C THR A 158 -21.80 24.89 -6.16
N ASN A 159 -21.89 25.62 -7.27
CA ASN A 159 -22.79 26.76 -7.43
C ASN A 159 -24.26 26.38 -7.14
N LYS A 160 -24.96 27.19 -6.34
CA LYS A 160 -26.38 27.01 -5.98
C LYS A 160 -27.32 26.89 -7.19
N GLN A 161 -27.02 27.55 -8.31
CA GLN A 161 -27.82 27.43 -9.53
C GLN A 161 -27.71 26.04 -10.18
N ILE A 162 -26.57 25.36 -10.00
CA ILE A 162 -26.32 24.01 -10.52
C ILE A 162 -27.00 22.96 -9.61
N LEU A 163 -26.98 23.19 -8.29
CA LEU A 163 -27.74 22.44 -7.28
C LEU A 163 -29.26 22.46 -7.56
N GLU A 164 -29.80 23.62 -7.95
CA GLU A 164 -31.24 23.84 -8.18
C GLU A 164 -31.77 23.20 -9.48
N GLN A 165 -30.90 22.93 -10.46
CA GLN A 165 -31.29 22.31 -11.75
C GLN A 165 -31.21 20.78 -11.74
N THR A 166 -31.02 20.16 -10.56
CA THR A 166 -30.54 18.78 -10.35
C THR A 166 -29.17 18.57 -10.97
N PHE A 167 -28.18 18.28 -10.13
CA PHE A 167 -26.78 17.98 -10.47
C PHE A 167 -26.56 16.94 -11.59
N TYR A 168 -27.61 16.19 -11.85
CA TYR A 168 -27.55 14.84 -12.31
C TYR A 168 -28.83 14.55 -13.05
N THR A 169 -28.70 13.98 -14.24
CA THR A 169 -29.85 13.39 -14.90
C THR A 169 -30.41 12.30 -13.99
N SER A 170 -31.73 12.34 -13.75
CA SER A 170 -32.44 11.32 -12.96
C SER A 170 -32.31 9.91 -13.54
N ASP A 171 -31.98 9.84 -14.83
CA ASP A 171 -31.67 8.63 -15.57
C ASP A 171 -30.18 8.57 -15.91
N TYR A 172 -29.67 7.36 -16.10
CA TYR A 172 -28.30 7.17 -16.59
C TYR A 172 -28.13 7.79 -17.97
N LYS A 173 -27.16 8.70 -18.10
CA LYS A 173 -26.70 9.24 -19.38
C LYS A 173 -25.29 8.78 -19.66
N GLN A 174 -25.00 8.47 -20.91
CA GLN A 174 -23.71 7.97 -21.33
C GLN A 174 -22.73 9.14 -21.54
N LEU A 175 -21.50 8.99 -21.05
CA LEU A 175 -20.42 9.90 -21.39
C LEU A 175 -20.10 9.77 -22.88
N SER A 176 -19.94 10.90 -23.57
CA SER A 176 -19.61 10.91 -25.00
C SER A 176 -18.98 12.24 -25.41
N ASN A 177 -18.11 12.22 -26.42
CA ASN A 177 -17.42 13.40 -26.93
C ASN A 177 -18.36 14.55 -27.29
N ASP A 178 -19.51 14.25 -27.90
CA ASP A 178 -20.47 15.26 -28.38
C ASP A 178 -21.72 15.38 -27.47
N GLY A 179 -21.62 14.95 -26.21
CA GLY A 179 -22.76 14.90 -25.30
C GLY A 179 -22.36 15.21 -23.86
N TYR A 180 -22.74 14.31 -22.94
CA TYR A 180 -22.46 14.50 -21.52
C TYR A 180 -21.00 14.25 -21.19
N TRP A 181 -20.42 15.17 -20.43
CA TRP A 181 -19.07 15.12 -19.88
C TRP A 181 -19.15 15.17 -18.35
N LEU A 182 -18.13 14.65 -17.68
CA LEU A 182 -17.93 14.83 -16.25
C LEU A 182 -16.79 15.82 -16.03
N PHE A 183 -17.11 17.02 -15.60
CA PHE A 183 -16.13 18.03 -15.19
C PHE A 183 -15.94 17.97 -13.67
N TYR A 184 -14.73 18.21 -13.21
CA TYR A 184 -14.43 18.27 -11.79
C TYR A 184 -13.29 19.25 -11.51
N ALA A 185 -13.30 19.89 -10.34
CA ALA A 185 -12.29 20.85 -9.94
C ALA A 185 -11.49 20.35 -8.74
N ASN A 186 -10.16 20.40 -8.85
CA ASN A 186 -9.22 20.01 -7.80
C ASN A 186 -8.40 21.23 -7.35
N LYS A 187 -9.07 22.24 -6.80
CA LYS A 187 -8.44 23.50 -6.35
C LYS A 187 -7.36 23.33 -5.27
N ASP A 188 -7.28 22.16 -4.65
CA ASP A 188 -6.38 21.88 -3.52
C ASP A 188 -5.38 20.72 -3.77
N LYS A 189 -5.20 20.23 -5.00
CA LYS A 189 -4.19 19.18 -5.30
C LYS A 189 -2.75 19.72 -5.44
N GLY A 190 -2.52 21.02 -5.27
CA GLY A 190 -1.19 21.62 -5.43
C GLY A 190 -0.92 22.73 -4.42
N ILE A 191 -0.22 22.39 -3.34
CA ILE A 191 0.90 23.12 -2.69
C ILE A 191 1.30 22.26 -1.49
N ILE A 192 2.28 21.37 -1.71
CA ILE A 192 3.24 21.02 -0.66
C ILE A 192 4.48 21.84 -1.02
N ASP A 193 4.55 23.07 -0.53
CA ASP A 193 5.84 23.69 -0.26
C ASP A 193 5.72 24.70 0.87
N GLN A 194 6.77 24.73 1.68
CA GLN A 194 6.84 25.31 3.02
C GLN A 194 6.34 26.76 3.12
N SER A 195 5.37 27.04 3.99
CA SER A 195 5.42 28.04 5.08
C SER A 195 4.03 28.55 5.48
N ASP A 196 3.85 28.64 6.80
CA ASP A 196 2.85 29.42 7.55
C ASP A 196 1.37 28.98 7.51
N ASN A 197 1.01 28.21 8.55
CA ASN A 197 -0.20 28.37 9.38
C ASN A 197 -1.49 28.77 8.62
N ASP A 198 -2.15 27.82 7.96
CA ASP A 198 -3.59 27.90 7.81
C ASP A 198 -4.27 26.54 8.03
N ASN A 199 -5.33 26.57 8.83
CA ASN A 199 -5.96 25.41 9.47
C ASN A 199 -7.11 24.84 8.64
N THR A 200 -6.82 24.20 7.52
CA THR A 200 -7.76 23.24 6.93
C THR A 200 -7.55 21.90 7.62
N ILE A 201 -8.44 21.55 8.55
CA ILE A 201 -8.37 20.32 9.33
C ILE A 201 -8.77 19.16 8.41
N GLU A 202 -7.77 18.57 7.76
CA GLU A 202 -7.91 17.23 7.20
C GLU A 202 -8.17 16.30 8.39
N GLY A 203 -9.31 15.61 8.42
CA GLY A 203 -9.68 14.71 9.53
C GLY A 203 -11.10 14.86 10.09
N ASP A 204 -11.58 13.81 10.77
CA ASP A 204 -12.88 13.80 11.46
C ASP A 204 -12.76 14.21 12.95
N GLY A 205 -11.57 14.64 13.37
CA GLY A 205 -11.22 15.00 14.74
C GLY A 205 -10.90 13.80 15.62
N THR A 206 -10.96 12.57 15.09
CA THR A 206 -10.78 11.35 15.88
C THR A 206 -9.33 10.89 15.89
N VAL A 207 -9.04 9.85 16.68
CA VAL A 207 -7.71 9.24 16.69
C VAL A 207 -7.21 8.75 15.33
N ALA A 208 -8.07 8.59 14.32
CA ALA A 208 -7.67 8.27 12.95
C ALA A 208 -6.79 9.36 12.34
N ASP A 209 -7.02 10.63 12.69
CA ASP A 209 -6.29 11.79 12.16
C ASP A 209 -4.81 11.77 12.55
N GLN A 210 -4.44 10.99 13.58
CA GLN A 210 -3.03 10.74 13.89
C GLN A 210 -2.30 10.00 12.76
N LEU A 211 -2.97 9.44 11.75
CA LEU A 211 -2.31 8.91 10.55
C LEU A 211 -1.89 9.99 9.55
N LEU A 212 -2.50 11.18 9.61
CA LEU A 212 -2.21 12.27 8.67
C LEU A 212 -0.79 12.82 8.85
N SER A 213 -0.20 12.64 10.03
CA SER A 213 1.19 13.02 10.29
C SER A 213 2.16 11.83 10.20
N MET A 214 1.78 10.74 9.54
CA MET A 214 2.63 9.56 9.43
C MET A 214 3.86 9.88 8.57
N ASP A 215 4.98 10.12 9.25
CA ASP A 215 6.28 10.30 8.62
C ASP A 215 7.04 8.96 8.54
N LEU A 216 7.92 8.84 7.54
CA LEU A 216 8.74 7.67 7.26
C LEU A 216 9.57 7.22 8.47
N GLY A 217 10.05 8.15 9.30
CA GLY A 217 10.82 7.82 10.51
C GLY A 217 9.99 7.20 11.63
N THR A 218 8.70 7.57 11.74
CA THR A 218 7.79 7.02 12.76
C THR A 218 7.05 5.78 12.30
N ASN A 219 7.07 5.49 10.99
CA ASN A 219 6.45 4.32 10.40
C ASN A 219 7.39 3.11 10.51
N ARG A 220 6.99 2.16 11.35
CA ARG A 220 7.70 0.89 11.60
C ARG A 220 7.17 -0.24 10.72
N TRP A 221 6.30 0.09 9.77
CA TRP A 221 5.64 -0.85 8.88
C TRP A 221 4.83 -1.88 9.63
N PHE A 222 5.24 -3.15 9.69
CA PHE A 222 4.49 -4.18 10.40
C PHE A 222 4.93 -4.38 11.83
N TYR A 223 3.97 -4.85 12.63
CA TYR A 223 4.30 -5.41 13.93
C TYR A 223 5.19 -6.65 13.79
N SER A 224 6.23 -6.72 14.61
CA SER A 224 7.11 -7.87 14.78
C SER A 224 7.40 -8.04 16.27
N SER A 225 7.21 -9.26 16.76
CA SER A 225 7.57 -9.62 18.14
C SER A 225 9.07 -9.54 18.42
N SER A 226 9.89 -9.47 17.38
CA SER A 226 11.35 -9.32 17.48
C SER A 226 11.77 -7.85 17.65
N TYR A 227 10.84 -6.91 17.52
CA TYR A 227 11.12 -5.48 17.64
C TYR A 227 10.67 -4.93 18.98
N PHE A 228 11.42 -3.93 19.44
CA PHE A 228 11.04 -3.06 20.54
C PHE A 228 10.36 -1.83 19.97
N TYR A 229 9.29 -1.37 20.59
CA TYR A 229 8.56 -0.19 20.15
C TYR A 229 8.67 0.93 21.18
N ARG A 230 8.63 2.17 20.69
CA ARG A 230 8.76 3.40 21.47
C ARG A 230 7.54 4.27 21.27
N GLU A 231 7.28 5.15 22.22
CA GLU A 231 6.19 6.12 22.08
C GLU A 231 6.32 6.88 20.74
N GLY A 232 5.25 6.90 19.95
CA GLY A 232 5.27 7.50 18.61
C GLY A 232 5.41 6.49 17.46
N ASP A 233 5.94 5.29 17.71
CA ASP A 233 6.10 4.26 16.68
C ASP A 233 4.74 3.79 16.17
N ARG A 234 4.60 3.70 14.84
CA ARG A 234 3.37 3.25 14.18
C ARG A 234 3.60 1.93 13.45
N VAL A 235 2.73 0.97 13.67
CA VAL A 235 2.75 -0.34 12.98
C VAL A 235 1.38 -0.70 12.44
N PHE A 236 1.37 -1.46 11.36
CA PHE A 236 0.22 -2.15 10.85
C PHE A 236 0.15 -3.56 11.45
N HIS A 237 -1.02 -3.94 11.94
CA HIS A 237 -1.28 -5.28 12.49
C HIS A 237 -2.77 -5.61 12.43
N ASN A 238 -3.09 -6.82 11.98
CA ASN A 238 -4.46 -7.35 11.87
C ASN A 238 -5.46 -6.41 11.14
N GLY A 239 -5.01 -5.77 10.06
CA GLY A 239 -5.85 -4.90 9.23
C GLY A 239 -5.99 -3.46 9.71
N TYR A 240 -5.27 -3.07 10.77
CA TYR A 240 -5.36 -1.73 11.35
C TYR A 240 -3.96 -1.15 11.62
N TRP A 241 -3.88 0.18 11.59
CA TRP A 241 -2.72 0.90 12.10
C TRP A 241 -2.81 1.10 13.61
N TRP A 242 -1.66 1.00 14.27
CA TRP A 242 -1.50 1.09 15.70
C TRP A 242 -0.36 2.03 16.06
N LEU A 243 -0.58 2.91 17.01
CA LEU A 243 0.43 3.77 17.62
C LEU A 243 0.88 3.16 18.94
N TYR A 244 2.17 3.00 19.13
CA TYR A 244 2.72 2.69 20.44
C TYR A 244 2.60 3.92 21.34
N ASN A 245 1.77 3.81 22.37
CA ASN A 245 1.34 4.90 23.24
C ASN A 245 1.77 4.61 24.69
N ASN A 246 3.07 4.38 24.88
CA ASN A 246 3.64 4.15 26.21
C ASN A 246 5.09 4.63 26.28
N THR A 247 5.47 5.20 27.42
CA THR A 247 6.82 5.68 27.71
C THR A 247 7.78 4.55 28.08
N THR A 248 7.27 3.42 28.56
CA THR A 248 8.09 2.23 28.81
C THR A 248 8.32 1.46 27.53
N ASN A 249 9.58 1.31 27.10
CA ASN A 249 9.94 0.45 25.98
C ASN A 249 9.63 -1.02 26.37
N SER A 250 8.52 -1.56 25.89
CA SER A 250 8.21 -2.99 25.95
C SER A 250 8.45 -3.59 24.57
N GLY A 251 9.30 -4.60 24.51
CA GLY A 251 9.41 -5.46 23.32
C GLY A 251 8.38 -6.56 23.45
N CYS A 252 7.68 -6.85 22.37
CA CYS A 252 6.81 -8.03 22.13
C CYS A 252 5.33 -8.00 22.56
N ASP A 253 4.79 -6.94 23.15
CA ASP A 253 3.33 -6.88 23.37
C ASP A 253 2.60 -6.67 22.04
N GLU A 254 1.73 -7.60 21.68
CA GLU A 254 1.03 -7.59 20.38
C GLU A 254 -0.09 -6.52 20.34
N PRO A 255 -0.18 -5.71 19.26
CA PRO A 255 -1.25 -4.74 19.10
C PRO A 255 -2.64 -5.40 19.12
N GLY A 256 -3.59 -4.76 19.82
CA GLY A 256 -4.97 -5.25 19.89
C GLY A 256 -5.21 -6.43 20.84
N VAL A 257 -4.21 -6.89 21.59
CA VAL A 257 -4.38 -7.93 22.63
C VAL A 257 -4.70 -7.33 24.00
N SER A 258 -4.21 -6.12 24.29
CA SER A 258 -4.49 -5.40 25.54
C SER A 258 -4.53 -3.89 25.34
N SER A 259 -5.16 -3.15 26.26
CA SER A 259 -5.19 -1.68 26.27
C SER A 259 -3.96 -1.05 26.96
N SER A 260 -2.84 -1.78 27.05
CA SER A 260 -1.68 -1.39 27.89
C SER A 260 -0.62 -0.58 27.13
N PHE A 261 -0.51 -0.76 25.82
CA PHE A 261 0.60 -0.19 25.03
C PHE A 261 0.15 0.43 23.71
N TRP A 262 -0.76 -0.21 22.99
CA TRP A 262 -1.10 0.19 21.62
C TRP A 262 -2.42 0.94 21.55
N LYS A 263 -2.44 2.02 20.79
CA LYS A 263 -3.64 2.77 20.39
C LYS A 263 -3.99 2.42 18.96
N ARG A 264 -5.22 1.98 18.70
CA ARG A 264 -5.71 1.75 17.34
C ARG A 264 -6.02 3.09 16.68
N LEU A 265 -5.48 3.33 15.49
CA LEU A 265 -5.66 4.57 14.73
C LEU A 265 -6.83 4.45 13.75
N THR A 266 -8.02 4.25 14.31
CA THR A 266 -9.29 4.20 13.58
C THR A 266 -10.31 5.05 14.32
N SER A 267 -11.24 5.68 13.61
CA SER A 267 -12.30 6.50 14.24
C SER A 267 -13.12 5.68 15.22
N GLU A 268 -13.38 4.40 14.92
CA GLU A 268 -14.18 3.51 15.77
C GLU A 268 -13.49 3.09 17.06
N TRP A 269 -14.24 3.11 18.16
CA TRP A 269 -13.77 2.58 19.46
C TRP A 269 -13.48 1.07 19.42
N THR A 270 -12.55 0.65 20.27
CA THR A 270 -12.28 -0.76 20.57
C THR A 270 -11.77 -0.90 21.98
N LEU A 271 -12.09 -2.03 22.61
CA LEU A 271 -11.70 -2.35 23.98
C LEU A 271 -10.17 -2.38 24.16
N ASN A 272 -9.45 -2.99 23.22
CA ASN A 272 -8.01 -3.25 23.32
C ASN A 272 -7.14 -2.11 22.74
N SER A 273 -7.58 -0.86 22.92
CA SER A 273 -6.84 0.34 22.52
C SER A 273 -6.54 1.21 23.74
N LYS A 274 -5.33 1.76 23.78
CA LYS A 274 -4.85 2.69 24.81
C LYS A 274 -5.08 4.12 24.38
N TYR A 275 -6.26 4.65 24.68
CA TYR A 275 -6.59 6.05 24.42
C TYR A 275 -5.92 6.99 25.44
N SER A 276 -5.41 8.11 24.96
CA SER A 276 -4.87 9.22 25.75
C SER A 276 -5.97 10.20 26.15
N LEU A 277 -5.73 11.00 27.19
CA LEU A 277 -6.57 12.14 27.52
C LEU A 277 -6.78 13.03 26.28
N GLY A 278 -8.03 13.42 26.01
CA GLY A 278 -8.39 14.24 24.87
C GLY A 278 -8.63 13.48 23.57
N ASP A 279 -8.32 12.18 23.51
CA ASP A 279 -8.59 11.37 22.32
C ASP A 279 -10.09 11.34 22.00
N VAL A 280 -10.44 11.51 20.73
CA VAL A 280 -11.83 11.43 20.26
C VAL A 280 -12.03 10.15 19.44
N ILE A 281 -13.17 9.49 19.66
CA ILE A 281 -13.60 8.28 18.95
C ILE A 281 -15.07 8.39 18.53
N ILE A 282 -15.48 7.47 17.65
CA ILE A 282 -16.86 7.20 17.29
C ILE A 282 -17.29 5.89 17.97
N TYR A 283 -18.45 5.91 18.61
CA TYR A 283 -19.09 4.72 19.16
C TYR A 283 -20.62 4.86 19.03
N ASN A 284 -21.27 3.86 18.44
CA ASN A 284 -22.72 3.89 18.15
C ASN A 284 -23.17 5.15 17.38
N GLY A 285 -22.32 5.64 16.46
CA GLY A 285 -22.62 6.81 15.63
C GLY A 285 -22.53 8.16 16.35
N LYS A 286 -21.93 8.21 17.55
CA LYS A 286 -21.72 9.42 18.33
C LYS A 286 -20.24 9.63 18.64
N TYR A 287 -19.84 10.87 18.82
CA TYR A 287 -18.48 11.24 19.18
C TYR A 287 -18.30 11.24 20.70
N TYR A 288 -17.19 10.66 21.17
CA TYR A 288 -16.81 10.70 22.56
C TYR A 288 -15.36 11.15 22.72
N ARG A 289 -15.11 12.03 23.70
CA ARG A 289 -13.79 12.47 24.13
C ARG A 289 -13.36 11.73 25.38
N ASN A 290 -12.12 11.22 25.38
CA ASN A 290 -11.53 10.56 26.54
C ASN A 290 -11.11 11.59 27.59
N LEU A 291 -11.58 11.40 28.83
CA LEU A 291 -11.27 12.25 29.97
C LEU A 291 -10.10 11.72 30.81
N GLY A 292 -9.54 10.54 30.49
CA GLY A 292 -8.35 9.99 31.15
C GLY A 292 -8.50 9.75 32.66
N LEU A 293 -9.72 9.52 33.13
CA LEU A 293 -10.06 9.37 34.55
C LEU A 293 -9.82 7.96 35.09
N LEU A 294 -9.74 6.95 34.22
CA LEU A 294 -9.59 5.54 34.60
C LEU A 294 -8.34 4.91 33.97
N PRO A 295 -7.69 3.95 34.66
CA PRO A 295 -6.49 3.28 34.17
C PRO A 295 -6.78 2.16 33.16
N TYR A 296 -8.05 1.93 32.83
CA TYR A 296 -8.51 0.95 31.84
C TYR A 296 -9.42 1.65 30.84
N ASN A 297 -9.70 0.99 29.71
CA ASN A 297 -10.55 1.52 28.64
C ASN A 297 -11.98 0.96 28.71
N PRO A 298 -12.89 1.59 29.48
CA PRO A 298 -14.29 1.20 29.55
C PRO A 298 -15.07 1.57 28.28
N VAL A 299 -16.22 0.91 28.10
CA VAL A 299 -17.17 1.21 27.02
C VAL A 299 -17.68 2.67 27.13
N PRO A 300 -17.76 3.44 26.02
CA PRO A 300 -18.08 4.86 26.05
C PRO A 300 -19.48 5.22 26.57
N ASP A 301 -20.51 4.45 26.23
CA ASP A 301 -21.91 4.75 26.59
C ASP A 301 -22.34 4.21 27.97
N ASN A 302 -21.42 3.66 28.76
CA ASN A 302 -21.74 3.13 30.07
C ASN A 302 -21.99 4.27 31.07
N ILE A 303 -23.24 4.39 31.54
CA ILE A 303 -23.71 5.42 32.48
C ILE A 303 -22.95 5.50 33.82
N TRP A 304 -22.26 4.42 34.21
CA TRP A 304 -21.46 4.38 35.46
C TRP A 304 -20.01 4.78 35.23
N ASN A 305 -19.60 4.89 33.97
CA ASN A 305 -18.27 5.25 33.55
C ASN A 305 -18.22 6.74 33.18
N LYS A 306 -17.29 7.48 33.78
CA LYS A 306 -17.07 8.90 33.49
C LYS A 306 -15.82 9.16 32.65
N ASN A 307 -15.17 8.12 32.12
CA ASN A 307 -13.94 8.25 31.34
C ASN A 307 -14.19 8.77 29.92
N TRP A 308 -15.43 8.73 29.44
CA TRP A 308 -15.82 9.23 28.12
C TRP A 308 -16.90 10.29 28.27
N GLU A 309 -16.76 11.37 27.53
CA GLU A 309 -17.73 12.45 27.43
C GLU A 309 -18.29 12.49 26.01
N GLU A 310 -19.62 12.43 25.86
CA GLU A 310 -20.26 12.62 24.56
C GLU A 310 -20.09 14.09 24.13
N ILE A 311 -19.58 14.31 22.93
CA ILE A 311 -19.34 15.65 22.36
C ILE A 311 -20.04 15.79 21.01
N SER A 312 -20.21 17.03 20.52
CA SER A 312 -20.77 17.25 19.20
C SER A 312 -19.74 16.96 18.10
N GLU A 313 -20.20 16.76 16.87
CA GLU A 313 -19.33 16.57 15.70
C GLU A 313 -18.47 17.82 15.44
N GLU A 314 -19.02 19.02 15.64
CA GLU A 314 -18.27 20.27 15.50
C GLU A 314 -17.15 20.38 16.53
N GLU A 315 -17.40 19.95 17.78
CA GLU A 315 -16.39 19.91 18.82
C GLU A 315 -15.33 18.83 18.52
N ALA A 316 -15.75 17.66 18.03
CA ALA A 316 -14.83 16.60 17.60
C ALA A 316 -13.88 17.12 16.52
N LYS A 317 -14.41 17.70 15.44
CA LYS A 317 -13.63 18.28 14.33
C LYS A 317 -12.68 19.41 14.72
N SER A 318 -12.90 20.05 15.87
CA SER A 318 -11.97 21.06 16.40
C SER A 318 -10.74 20.45 17.09
N THR A 319 -10.77 19.14 17.38
CA THR A 319 -9.68 18.40 17.99
C THR A 319 -8.51 18.33 17.04
N LYS A 320 -7.33 18.67 17.55
CA LYS A 320 -6.06 18.58 16.80
C LYS A 320 -5.10 17.68 17.52
N TYR A 321 -4.50 16.79 16.77
CA TYR A 321 -3.43 15.94 17.25
C TYR A 321 -2.08 16.59 16.94
N GLU A 322 -1.44 17.15 17.97
CA GLU A 322 -0.02 17.50 17.88
C GLU A 322 0.79 16.20 17.96
N ILE A 323 1.12 15.63 16.80
CA ILE A 323 2.01 14.49 16.77
C ILE A 323 3.44 14.99 16.97
N LYS A 324 3.95 14.78 18.17
CA LYS A 324 5.37 14.94 18.43
C LYS A 324 6.11 13.84 17.70
N PRO A 325 7.13 14.17 16.88
CA PRO A 325 8.09 13.18 16.44
C PRO A 325 8.65 12.47 17.68
N ASN A 326 8.92 11.17 17.57
CA ASN A 326 9.61 10.48 18.66
C ASN A 326 10.96 11.21 18.93
N GLU A 327 11.55 11.05 20.11
CA GLU A 327 12.81 11.73 20.48
C GLU A 327 14.00 11.38 19.56
N TYR A 328 13.83 10.39 18.66
CA TYR A 328 14.81 9.95 17.69
C TYR A 328 14.50 10.29 16.22
N ALA A 329 13.42 11.02 15.91
CA ALA A 329 13.02 11.28 14.52
C ALA A 329 14.13 11.97 13.71
N ASN A 330 14.86 12.90 14.34
CA ASN A 330 16.04 13.57 13.76
C ASN A 330 17.20 12.60 13.40
N TYR A 331 17.20 11.41 13.99
CA TYR A 331 18.17 10.36 13.73
C TYR A 331 17.64 9.36 12.70
N ASP A 332 16.34 9.07 12.72
CA ASP A 332 15.67 8.21 11.75
C ASP A 332 15.80 8.76 10.31
N GLU A 333 15.79 10.10 10.13
CA GLU A 333 16.08 10.80 8.87
C GLU A 333 17.48 10.52 8.28
N LYS A 334 18.41 9.97 9.05
CA LYS A 334 19.77 9.62 8.59
C LYS A 334 19.92 8.15 8.23
N THR A 335 18.92 7.34 8.54
CA THR A 335 18.96 5.91 8.23
C THR A 335 18.59 5.66 6.78
N ILE A 336 18.82 4.44 6.30
CA ILE A 336 18.55 4.09 4.90
C ILE A 336 17.11 4.39 4.44
N ILE A 337 16.13 4.52 5.35
CA ILE A 337 14.75 4.91 5.01
C ILE A 337 14.69 6.26 4.30
N SER A 338 15.61 7.19 4.59
CA SER A 338 15.65 8.50 3.93
C SER A 338 16.02 8.45 2.46
N LYS A 339 16.48 7.29 1.95
CA LYS A 339 16.66 7.09 0.50
C LYS A 339 15.34 7.06 -0.27
N LEU A 340 14.21 6.86 0.42
CA LEU A 340 12.87 7.05 -0.15
C LEU A 340 12.32 8.46 0.08
N ASP A 341 13.04 9.32 0.80
CA ASP A 341 12.63 10.71 0.95
C ASP A 341 12.54 11.36 -0.43
N LYS A 342 11.43 12.03 -0.71
CA LYS A 342 11.11 12.66 -2.01
C LYS A 342 10.96 11.71 -3.19
N ILE A 343 10.95 10.39 -2.98
CA ILE A 343 10.61 9.42 -4.02
C ILE A 343 9.10 9.23 -4.07
N ASP A 344 8.52 9.44 -5.24
CA ASP A 344 7.10 9.15 -5.50
C ASP A 344 6.88 7.62 -5.54
N LEU A 345 6.44 7.07 -4.41
CA LEU A 345 6.21 5.63 -4.22
C LEU A 345 5.19 5.06 -5.20
N SER A 346 4.26 5.87 -5.72
CA SER A 346 3.23 5.43 -6.66
C SER A 346 3.82 5.03 -8.02
N LYS A 347 4.98 5.57 -8.38
CA LYS A 347 5.71 5.30 -9.62
C LYS A 347 6.67 4.12 -9.53
N ILE A 348 6.88 3.56 -8.33
CA ILE A 348 7.73 2.39 -8.14
C ILE A 348 6.99 1.15 -8.66
N VAL A 349 7.66 0.41 -9.54
CA VAL A 349 7.10 -0.77 -10.21
C VAL A 349 7.28 -2.04 -9.39
N ASP A 350 6.39 -3.01 -9.59
CA ASP A 350 6.51 -4.33 -9.00
C ASP A 350 7.77 -5.05 -9.52
N TYR A 351 8.45 -5.76 -8.62
CA TYR A 351 9.60 -6.58 -8.97
C TYR A 351 9.22 -7.73 -9.93
N ASP A 352 9.96 -7.86 -11.04
CA ASP A 352 9.85 -8.97 -11.99
C ASP A 352 11.08 -9.90 -11.86
N PRO A 353 10.92 -11.11 -11.30
CA PRO A 353 12.03 -12.06 -11.14
C PRO A 353 12.74 -12.42 -12.45
N LYS A 354 12.06 -12.33 -13.61
CA LYS A 354 12.67 -12.64 -14.93
C LYS A 354 13.64 -11.55 -15.38
N LYS A 355 13.56 -10.37 -14.78
CA LYS A 355 14.40 -9.21 -15.07
C LYS A 355 15.45 -8.95 -13.98
N ASN A 356 15.67 -9.87 -13.04
CA ASN A 356 16.59 -9.67 -11.91
C ASN A 356 17.96 -9.11 -12.33
N SER A 357 18.54 -9.66 -13.40
CA SER A 357 19.84 -9.22 -13.93
C SER A 357 19.81 -7.90 -14.71
N GLN A 358 18.63 -7.43 -15.11
CA GLN A 358 18.41 -6.21 -15.90
C GLN A 358 18.25 -4.95 -15.04
N TYR A 359 17.96 -5.11 -13.74
CA TYR A 359 17.83 -3.97 -12.84
C TYR A 359 19.19 -3.27 -12.63
N PRO A 360 19.22 -1.92 -12.70
CA PRO A 360 20.42 -1.12 -12.52
C PRO A 360 20.99 -1.31 -11.11
N VAL A 361 22.32 -1.23 -11.00
CA VAL A 361 23.06 -1.42 -9.76
C VAL A 361 23.52 -0.06 -9.25
N PHE A 362 23.16 0.25 -8.01
CA PHE A 362 23.42 1.52 -7.32
C PHE A 362 24.33 1.26 -6.12
N PHE A 363 25.63 1.11 -6.36
CA PHE A 363 26.56 0.75 -5.31
C PHE A 363 26.93 1.93 -4.41
N SER A 364 27.34 3.06 -5.00
CA SER A 364 27.85 4.22 -4.25
C SER A 364 26.85 5.37 -4.14
N ASP A 365 25.99 5.51 -5.14
CA ASP A 365 24.99 6.57 -5.21
C ASP A 365 23.60 5.93 -5.18
N PRO A 366 22.77 6.21 -4.16
CA PRO A 366 21.41 5.68 -4.13
C PRO A 366 20.59 6.23 -5.31
N PRO A 367 19.55 5.50 -5.77
CA PRO A 367 18.69 6.02 -6.81
C PRO A 367 18.02 7.32 -6.36
N THR A 368 17.92 8.27 -7.29
CA THR A 368 17.27 9.58 -7.05
C THR A 368 15.89 9.69 -7.68
N ASP A 369 15.46 8.63 -8.37
CA ASP A 369 14.17 8.56 -9.05
C ASP A 369 13.51 7.18 -8.83
N PRO A 370 12.17 7.09 -8.96
CA PRO A 370 11.43 5.87 -8.69
C PRO A 370 11.84 4.65 -9.52
N SER A 371 12.44 4.82 -10.70
CA SER A 371 12.79 3.71 -11.61
C SER A 371 13.96 2.87 -11.12
N GLY A 372 14.78 3.40 -10.21
CA GLY A 372 15.85 2.65 -9.57
C GLY A 372 15.38 1.74 -8.43
N PHE A 373 14.11 1.86 -8.02
CA PHE A 373 13.50 1.05 -6.98
C PHE A 373 12.56 0.01 -7.57
N VAL A 374 12.33 -1.05 -6.80
CA VAL A 374 11.27 -2.02 -7.02
C VAL A 374 10.48 -2.21 -5.74
N ARG A 375 9.22 -2.61 -5.89
CA ARG A 375 8.38 -2.96 -4.76
C ARG A 375 7.93 -4.42 -4.82
N ILE A 376 7.79 -5.04 -3.66
CA ILE A 376 7.31 -6.42 -3.51
C ILE A 376 6.13 -6.40 -2.56
N LEU A 377 4.99 -6.91 -3.03
CA LEU A 377 3.80 -7.07 -2.21
C LEU A 377 4.09 -8.08 -1.09
N ASP A 378 3.89 -7.67 0.16
CA ASP A 378 3.90 -8.61 1.27
C ASP A 378 2.63 -9.45 1.20
N THR A 379 2.81 -10.76 1.00
CA THR A 379 1.71 -11.73 0.89
C THR A 379 1.37 -12.40 2.22
N SER A 380 2.15 -12.12 3.27
CA SER A 380 1.95 -12.69 4.60
C SER A 380 0.92 -11.94 5.45
N VAL A 381 0.43 -10.80 4.95
CA VAL A 381 -0.44 -9.86 5.68
C VAL A 381 -1.74 -9.55 4.93
N THR A 382 -2.78 -9.17 5.67
CA THR A 382 -4.05 -8.72 5.09
C THR A 382 -4.00 -7.25 4.70
N GLY A 383 -4.07 -6.95 3.41
CA GLY A 383 -4.04 -5.58 2.88
C GLY A 383 -3.10 -5.44 1.68
N THR A 384 -2.86 -4.21 1.24
CA THR A 384 -1.90 -3.90 0.18
C THR A 384 -0.71 -3.20 0.82
N PHE A 385 0.38 -3.94 0.99
CA PHE A 385 1.62 -3.43 1.55
C PHE A 385 2.79 -3.82 0.68
N TYR A 386 3.77 -2.93 0.56
CA TYR A 386 4.96 -3.19 -0.23
C TYR A 386 6.24 -3.00 0.58
N HIS A 387 7.16 -3.95 0.42
CA HIS A 387 8.57 -3.76 0.74
C HIS A 387 9.27 -3.10 -0.45
N TYR A 388 10.12 -2.12 -0.18
CA TYR A 388 10.85 -1.38 -1.21
C TYR A 388 12.31 -1.78 -1.21
N TYR A 389 12.85 -2.00 -2.41
CA TYR A 389 14.22 -2.41 -2.59
C TYR A 389 14.88 -1.64 -3.72
N TYR A 390 16.20 -1.51 -3.65
CA TYR A 390 17.04 -1.24 -4.82
C TYR A 390 18.25 -2.16 -4.84
N ARG A 391 18.82 -2.35 -6.02
CA ARG A 391 19.93 -3.28 -6.22
C ARG A 391 21.26 -2.58 -5.93
N VAL A 392 22.01 -3.11 -4.98
CA VAL A 392 23.29 -2.54 -4.51
C VAL A 392 24.47 -3.26 -5.14
N PHE A 393 24.41 -4.60 -5.21
CA PHE A 393 25.50 -5.43 -5.71
C PHE A 393 25.07 -6.22 -6.94
N ASN A 394 25.98 -6.33 -7.91
CA ASN A 394 25.74 -7.13 -9.10
C ASN A 394 25.96 -8.63 -8.82
N ASN A 395 24.92 -9.31 -8.34
CA ASN A 395 24.89 -10.76 -8.18
C ASN A 395 23.50 -11.34 -8.51
N ASP A 396 23.37 -12.66 -8.43
CA ASP A 396 22.14 -13.39 -8.76
C ASP A 396 21.10 -13.39 -7.61
N ALA A 397 21.38 -12.72 -6.49
CA ALA A 397 20.41 -12.63 -5.40
C ALA A 397 19.18 -11.85 -5.85
N LYS A 398 18.03 -12.24 -5.32
CA LYS A 398 16.77 -11.51 -5.45
C LYS A 398 16.57 -10.61 -4.22
N PRO A 399 15.66 -9.64 -4.28
CA PRO A 399 15.29 -8.87 -3.10
C PRO A 399 14.92 -9.77 -1.92
N GLY A 400 15.49 -9.50 -0.74
CA GLY A 400 15.27 -10.27 0.49
C GLY A 400 15.86 -11.69 0.52
N GLU A 401 16.62 -12.10 -0.51
CA GLU A 401 17.21 -13.45 -0.60
C GLU A 401 18.75 -13.41 -0.62
N LYS A 402 19.38 -14.50 -0.15
CA LYS A 402 20.82 -14.76 -0.34
C LYS A 402 21.06 -15.55 -1.63
N SER A 403 22.11 -15.20 -2.37
CA SER A 403 22.70 -16.06 -3.40
C SER A 403 24.15 -16.34 -3.05
N ASN A 404 24.52 -17.63 -2.91
CA ASN A 404 25.84 -18.08 -2.47
C ASN A 404 26.34 -17.35 -1.19
N GLY A 405 25.43 -17.12 -0.24
CA GLY A 405 25.75 -16.45 1.03
C GLY A 405 25.90 -14.92 0.96
N LYS A 406 25.71 -14.30 -0.20
CA LYS A 406 25.80 -12.84 -0.43
C LYS A 406 24.42 -12.24 -0.76
N PHE A 407 24.22 -10.97 -0.42
CA PHE A 407 23.03 -10.18 -0.79
C PHE A 407 23.30 -9.29 -1.99
N GLY A 408 22.26 -9.08 -2.81
CA GLY A 408 22.30 -8.17 -3.96
C GLY A 408 21.53 -6.88 -3.75
N TRP A 409 20.59 -6.87 -2.81
CA TRP A 409 19.52 -5.89 -2.72
C TRP A 409 19.44 -5.33 -1.31
N GLN A 410 19.20 -4.02 -1.21
CA GLN A 410 18.94 -3.36 0.05
C GLN A 410 17.44 -3.13 0.20
N GLU A 411 16.87 -3.61 1.30
CA GLU A 411 15.54 -3.20 1.73
C GLU A 411 15.60 -1.81 2.35
N ILE A 412 14.69 -0.93 1.96
CA ILE A 412 14.64 0.43 2.48
C ILE A 412 13.72 0.49 3.69
N LYS A 413 14.33 0.32 4.88
CA LYS A 413 13.64 0.41 6.17
C LYS A 413 14.55 0.93 7.28
N LEU A 414 13.94 1.38 8.37
CA LEU A 414 14.65 1.94 9.52
C LEU A 414 15.53 0.90 10.25
N ASP A 415 15.04 -0.33 10.37
CA ASP A 415 15.71 -1.38 11.15
C ASP A 415 16.71 -2.21 10.36
N TYR A 416 17.70 -2.73 11.09
CA TYR A 416 18.52 -3.83 10.62
C TYR A 416 17.66 -5.01 10.15
N ASP A 417 17.85 -5.39 8.90
CA ASP A 417 17.55 -6.72 8.37
C ASP A 417 18.82 -7.53 8.18
N GLU A 418 18.77 -8.79 8.60
CA GLU A 418 19.81 -9.74 8.27
C GLU A 418 19.81 -10.15 6.80
N ASN A 419 18.72 -9.92 6.05
CA ASN A 419 18.53 -10.28 4.65
C ASN A 419 18.72 -9.12 3.65
N SER A 420 19.31 -8.01 4.09
CA SER A 420 19.52 -6.80 3.30
C SER A 420 21.01 -6.54 3.06
N ALA A 421 21.33 -5.93 1.93
CA ALA A 421 22.67 -5.42 1.62
C ALA A 421 22.90 -4.07 2.31
N TYR A 422 24.14 -3.83 2.76
CA TYR A 422 24.57 -2.54 3.33
C TYR A 422 25.94 -2.14 2.77
N VAL A 423 26.08 -0.86 2.44
CA VAL A 423 27.34 -0.26 2.00
C VAL A 423 27.90 0.66 3.06
N LYS A 424 29.19 0.96 2.97
CA LYS A 424 29.85 1.89 3.89
C LYS A 424 29.11 3.24 3.94
N GLY A 425 28.81 3.69 5.15
CA GLY A 425 28.08 4.92 5.42
C GLY A 425 26.57 4.74 5.60
N ASP A 426 26.03 3.57 5.27
CA ASP A 426 24.63 3.26 5.58
C ASP A 426 24.39 3.28 7.08
N SER A 427 23.34 3.96 7.51
CA SER A 427 22.91 3.98 8.90
C SER A 427 21.60 3.24 9.09
N ILE A 428 21.51 2.50 10.19
CA ILE A 428 20.36 1.67 10.57
C ILE A 428 20.13 1.76 12.08
N LEU A 429 18.92 1.37 12.48
CA LEU A 429 18.56 1.15 13.86
C LEU A 429 18.69 -0.34 14.21
N SER A 430 19.43 -0.68 15.27
CA SER A 430 19.53 -2.05 15.76
C SER A 430 19.34 -2.14 17.27
N VAL A 431 18.76 -3.26 17.71
CA VAL A 431 18.63 -3.61 19.12
C VAL A 431 19.97 -4.18 19.60
N ALA A 432 20.51 -3.70 20.73
CA ALA A 432 21.65 -4.34 21.38
C ALA A 432 21.24 -5.74 21.93
N ASN A 433 22.18 -6.68 22.04
CA ASN A 433 21.94 -8.07 22.52
C ASN A 433 21.13 -8.21 23.83
N ASN A 434 21.02 -7.15 24.64
CA ASN A 434 20.33 -7.16 25.92
C ASN A 434 18.93 -6.50 25.89
N GLY A 435 18.35 -6.31 24.70
CA GLY A 435 16.94 -5.91 24.52
C GLY A 435 16.56 -4.52 25.04
N SER A 436 17.50 -3.71 25.52
CA SER A 436 17.18 -2.53 26.34
C SER A 436 17.49 -1.19 25.67
N VAL A 437 18.41 -1.14 24.70
CA VAL A 437 18.76 0.12 24.02
C VAL A 437 18.91 -0.13 22.52
N LYS A 438 17.97 0.43 21.73
CA LYS A 438 18.21 0.58 20.29
C LYS A 438 19.28 1.65 20.12
N SER A 439 20.32 1.30 19.39
CA SER A 439 21.42 2.20 19.06
C SER A 439 21.47 2.37 17.56
N HIS A 440 21.91 3.54 17.12
CA HIS A 440 22.17 3.74 15.71
C HIS A 440 23.55 3.19 15.37
N PHE A 441 23.63 2.51 14.25
CA PHE A 441 24.87 1.98 13.73
C PHE A 441 25.11 2.51 12.33
N GLU A 442 26.37 2.74 12.01
CA GLU A 442 26.83 3.10 10.68
C GLU A 442 27.77 2.00 10.16
N ALA A 443 27.50 1.51 8.97
CA ALA A 443 28.34 0.53 8.30
C ALA A 443 29.71 1.16 7.99
N GLN A 444 30.79 0.55 8.49
CA GLN A 444 32.16 1.05 8.28
C GLN A 444 32.80 0.46 7.02
N CYS A 445 32.21 -0.60 6.48
CA CYS A 445 32.61 -1.28 5.26
C CYS A 445 31.39 -1.84 4.55
N ASP A 446 31.58 -2.23 3.29
CA ASP A 446 30.55 -2.89 2.49
C ASP A 446 30.34 -4.31 2.99
N ILE A 447 29.12 -4.61 3.41
CA ILE A 447 28.81 -5.87 4.07
C ILE A 447 28.72 -6.99 3.04
N LEU A 448 29.41 -8.10 3.31
CA LEU A 448 29.45 -9.33 2.50
C LEU A 448 30.12 -9.21 1.12
N THR A 449 31.06 -8.27 0.96
CA THR A 449 32.05 -8.31 -0.12
C THR A 449 33.17 -9.31 0.20
N ASP A 450 33.86 -9.84 -0.82
CA ASP A 450 34.99 -10.77 -0.61
C ASP A 450 36.10 -10.12 0.24
N GLU A 451 36.34 -8.83 0.02
CA GLU A 451 37.29 -8.04 0.79
C GLU A 451 36.91 -7.95 2.28
N THR A 452 35.66 -7.62 2.59
CA THR A 452 35.19 -7.53 3.98
C THR A 452 35.21 -8.91 4.66
N LEU A 453 34.84 -9.97 3.95
CA LEU A 453 34.92 -11.34 4.46
C LEU A 453 36.36 -11.74 4.79
N ASP A 454 37.31 -11.38 3.94
CA ASP A 454 38.73 -11.69 4.16
C ASP A 454 39.31 -10.86 5.31
N VAL A 455 38.90 -9.61 5.46
CA VAL A 455 39.24 -8.78 6.63
C VAL A 455 38.72 -9.43 7.92
N ILE A 456 37.46 -9.89 7.96
CA ILE A 456 36.89 -10.57 9.13
C ILE A 456 37.63 -11.88 9.43
N LYS A 457 37.91 -12.71 8.42
CA LYS A 457 38.67 -13.98 8.59
C LYS A 457 40.08 -13.72 9.12
N ASN A 458 40.78 -12.72 8.59
CA ASN A 458 42.13 -12.37 9.02
C ASN A 458 42.14 -11.82 10.45
N TYR A 459 41.16 -11.01 10.81
CA TYR A 459 41.04 -10.44 12.16
C TYR A 459 40.76 -11.52 13.22
N THR A 460 39.77 -12.39 12.95
CA THR A 460 39.38 -13.50 13.85
C THR A 460 40.53 -14.46 14.11
N THR A 461 41.28 -14.80 13.06
CA THR A 461 42.47 -15.66 13.16
C THR A 461 43.60 -15.04 14.00
N ASN A 462 43.77 -13.72 13.98
CA ASN A 462 44.93 -13.05 14.58
C ASN A 462 44.72 -12.55 16.03
N ILE A 463 43.49 -12.18 16.42
CA ILE A 463 43.26 -11.42 17.67
C ILE A 463 42.40 -12.17 18.68
N ALA A 464 41.40 -12.93 18.23
CA ALA A 464 40.45 -13.56 19.16
C ALA A 464 40.91 -14.94 19.66
N ASN A 465 41.90 -15.58 19.02
CA ASN A 465 42.27 -16.99 19.22
C ASN A 465 41.06 -17.96 19.16
N THR A 466 39.92 -17.48 18.63
CA THR A 466 38.73 -18.26 18.35
C THR A 466 38.74 -18.55 16.85
N GLY A 467 38.54 -19.81 16.47
CA GLY A 467 38.49 -20.17 15.05
C GLY A 467 37.35 -19.44 14.34
N TYR A 468 37.59 -18.98 13.11
CA TYR A 468 36.52 -18.50 12.25
C TYR A 468 35.56 -19.65 11.93
N TYR A 469 34.31 -19.54 12.38
CA TYR A 469 33.24 -20.46 12.03
C TYR A 469 32.22 -19.72 11.16
N GLU A 470 32.05 -20.17 9.92
CA GLU A 470 31.14 -19.57 8.94
C GLU A 470 29.70 -19.51 9.44
N GLY A 471 29.28 -20.50 10.25
CA GLY A 471 27.96 -20.52 10.91
C GLY A 471 27.74 -19.45 11.98
N GLN A 472 28.79 -18.74 12.42
CA GLN A 472 28.71 -17.62 13.37
C GLN A 472 29.01 -16.26 12.74
N LEU A 473 29.31 -16.21 11.43
CA LEU A 473 29.64 -14.97 10.72
C LEU A 473 28.57 -13.90 10.92
N TYR A 474 27.32 -14.28 10.71
CA TYR A 474 26.18 -13.37 10.78
C TYR A 474 25.88 -12.94 12.22
N SER A 475 25.78 -13.89 13.15
CA SER A 475 25.39 -13.60 14.55
C SER A 475 26.43 -12.75 15.28
N ASN A 476 27.71 -12.93 14.98
CA ASN A 476 28.79 -12.39 15.80
C ASN A 476 29.50 -11.19 15.15
N TYR A 477 29.58 -11.13 13.82
CA TYR A 477 30.41 -10.14 13.11
C TYR A 477 29.62 -9.20 12.19
N LEU A 478 28.57 -9.69 11.53
CA LEU A 478 27.79 -8.86 10.60
C LEU A 478 26.53 -8.26 11.23
N ASN A 479 26.02 -8.84 12.31
CA ASN A 479 24.95 -8.25 13.10
C ASN A 479 25.49 -7.06 13.91
N PRO A 480 24.91 -5.85 13.81
CA PRO A 480 25.30 -4.68 14.61
C PRO A 480 25.25 -4.94 16.13
N GLY A 481 24.32 -5.79 16.57
CA GLY A 481 24.19 -6.24 17.96
C GLY A 481 25.20 -7.30 18.37
N GLY A 482 25.90 -7.96 17.43
CA GLY A 482 26.79 -9.09 17.71
C GLY A 482 27.90 -8.79 18.72
N GLU A 483 28.26 -9.79 19.53
CA GLU A 483 29.21 -9.69 20.66
C GLU A 483 30.58 -9.10 20.26
N TYR A 484 31.01 -9.35 19.02
CA TYR A 484 32.32 -8.91 18.52
C TYR A 484 32.26 -7.57 17.76
N ASN A 485 31.08 -7.07 17.40
CA ASN A 485 30.94 -5.72 16.82
C ASN A 485 31.12 -4.64 17.88
N THR A 486 30.47 -4.81 19.03
CA THR A 486 30.45 -3.82 20.12
C THR A 486 31.83 -3.59 20.73
N SER A 487 32.74 -4.56 20.59
CA SER A 487 34.06 -4.53 21.20
C SER A 487 35.14 -3.89 20.32
N TYR A 488 34.94 -3.85 18.98
CA TYR A 488 36.01 -3.48 18.04
C TYR A 488 35.58 -2.58 16.87
N GLY A 489 34.27 -2.36 16.64
CA GLY A 489 33.75 -1.40 15.65
C GLY A 489 34.12 -1.68 14.20
N LEU A 490 34.34 -2.96 13.86
CA LEU A 490 35.01 -3.37 12.63
C LEU A 490 34.10 -3.33 11.40
N VAL A 491 32.83 -3.70 11.58
CA VAL A 491 31.81 -3.71 10.53
C VAL A 491 30.77 -2.62 10.80
N TRP A 492 30.34 -2.47 12.05
CA TRP A 492 29.39 -1.46 12.47
C TRP A 492 29.99 -0.57 13.55
N LYS A 493 29.83 0.74 13.39
CA LYS A 493 30.16 1.73 14.41
C LYS A 493 28.88 2.19 15.09
N LYS A 494 28.77 1.97 16.40
CA LYS A 494 27.71 2.57 17.20
C LYS A 494 27.89 4.09 17.22
N LEU A 495 26.84 4.82 16.84
CA LEU A 495 26.83 6.28 16.82
C LEU A 495 26.35 6.87 18.15
N TYR A 496 25.26 6.35 18.71
CA TYR A 496 24.65 6.77 19.99
C TYR A 496 23.81 5.64 20.58
#